data_AF-A0A8C0YY82-F1
#
_entry.id   AF-A0A8C0YY82-F1
#
_cell.length_a   1.000
_cell.length_b   1.000
_cell.length_c   1.000
_cell.angle_alpha   90.00
_cell.angle_beta   90.00
_cell.angle_gamma   90.00
#
_symmetry.space_group_name_H-M   'P 1'
#
loop_
_entity.id
_entity.type
_entity.pdbx_description
1 polymer ?
#
loop_
_entity_poly.entity_id
_entity_poly.type
_entity_poly.pdbx_seq_one_letter_code
_entity_poly.pdbx_strand_id
1 'polypeptide(L)'
;MKAQPPLSRMSREELEDSLFRLREEHMLVKELSWKQQDEIKSNTLLVEEPPKSLEKMWSKGEEFEQRSSLECAQKAAELRASIKDNIELIRLKKLLRERNTSLVATKAQLTEVQEVRVTSLLPQNQGILSAAHDALVGQVSELRAELKEESKKAVSLKSQLEDVSILQITLKEFQERVEDLEKERKLLNDNYDKLLENMLASSNQPHWSSELVGEQLRQKVSQLQDQLDAELEEKTNILLQLSREKAQSQGLRLEVASLRGEQAREAELAPSGDRLCRGHHRPAGVQDAGLAEPRDPGDQGDKTLAQVVSELQASQAETALELEKARDMLALQRAINVCYQEELEAVMTKADNDSKDHTETLQRLTRLLDLKSHRIRQLEGILRSRGLPLPDKESCEQASEASEAQTTDSDDIVTPVSLKCPKADSEKMCIEVISLAFNPEAEVMGDETVRQVYVEYKFCDVPLSETETPVSLRKPRAGEEIHFHFSKVIHLDPLTHAARRQFLRDALSGRGREQGRLKFTVVSDPLDDEKECQEVGYAFLELRQVMESGDLVEQELEILSPAERAPIGRLKVGVRAAAALRAVCAEMRPPGAEGAEGAVRKQQPRRQGTLPQPSDPATP
;
A
#
# COMPACT_ATOMS: atom_id res chain seq x y z
N MET A 1 35.41 50.79 -34.99
CA MET A 1 34.87 49.42 -35.23
C MET A 1 33.96 49.06 -34.09
N LYS A 2 32.82 48.37 -34.31
CA LYS A 2 32.06 47.75 -33.22
C LYS A 2 32.80 46.49 -32.78
N ALA A 3 32.94 46.27 -31.48
CA ALA A 3 33.44 44.99 -30.97
C ALA A 3 32.37 43.91 -31.19
N GLN A 4 32.76 42.76 -31.75
CA GLN A 4 31.89 41.58 -31.79
C GLN A 4 31.85 40.89 -30.41
N PRO A 5 30.78 40.18 -30.06
CA PRO A 5 30.72 39.36 -28.85
C PRO A 5 31.79 38.25 -28.88
N PRO A 6 32.24 37.75 -27.71
CA PRO A 6 33.05 36.54 -27.66
C PRO A 6 32.24 35.33 -28.17
N LEU A 7 32.86 34.48 -28.99
CA LEU A 7 32.22 33.32 -29.64
C LEU A 7 31.51 32.37 -28.66
N SER A 8 31.93 32.33 -27.39
CA SER A 8 31.33 31.54 -26.31
C SER A 8 29.97 32.06 -25.80
N ARG A 9 29.43 33.15 -26.36
CA ARG A 9 28.11 33.70 -26.05
C ARG A 9 27.15 33.79 -27.24
N MET A 10 27.59 33.40 -28.43
CA MET A 10 26.77 33.49 -29.65
C MET A 10 25.87 32.26 -29.79
N SER A 11 24.66 32.46 -30.32
CA SER A 11 23.76 31.37 -30.67
C SER A 11 24.32 30.55 -31.86
N ARG A 12 23.81 29.34 -32.05
CA ARG A 12 24.19 28.52 -33.22
C ARG A 12 23.88 29.24 -34.53
N GLU A 13 22.74 29.91 -34.60
CA GLU A 13 22.29 30.68 -35.77
C GLU A 13 23.24 31.86 -36.01
N GLU A 14 23.58 32.63 -34.98
CA GLU A 14 24.53 33.75 -35.08
C GLU A 14 25.93 33.31 -35.54
N LEU A 15 26.37 32.11 -35.16
CA LEU A 15 27.63 31.51 -35.60
C LEU A 15 27.59 31.08 -37.07
N GLU A 16 26.50 30.42 -37.52
CA GLU A 16 26.31 30.04 -38.92
C GLU A 16 26.23 31.29 -39.82
N ASP A 17 25.55 32.34 -39.34
CA ASP A 17 25.38 33.64 -39.98
C ASP A 17 26.70 34.45 -40.04
N SER A 18 27.52 34.40 -38.97
CA SER A 18 28.86 34.99 -38.98
C SER A 18 29.84 34.24 -39.89
N LEU A 19 29.70 32.92 -40.00
CA LEU A 19 30.49 32.07 -40.90
C LEU A 19 30.10 32.29 -42.37
N PHE A 20 28.83 32.62 -42.65
CA PHE A 20 28.38 33.03 -43.97
C PHE A 20 29.02 34.37 -44.39
N ARG A 21 28.90 35.43 -43.56
CA ARG A 21 29.53 36.74 -43.81
C ARG A 21 31.04 36.64 -44.05
N LEU A 22 31.74 35.86 -43.24
CA LEU A 22 33.20 35.66 -43.39
C LEU A 22 33.58 34.98 -44.71
N ARG A 23 32.68 34.14 -45.28
CA ARG A 23 32.87 33.55 -46.62
C ARG A 23 32.66 34.59 -47.73
N GLU A 24 31.69 35.50 -47.59
CA GLU A 24 31.47 36.60 -48.53
C GLU A 24 32.66 37.58 -48.53
N GLU A 25 33.12 38.01 -47.35
CA GLU A 25 34.30 38.86 -47.21
C GLU A 25 35.55 38.21 -47.83
N HIS A 26 35.78 36.91 -47.59
CA HIS A 26 36.89 36.16 -48.18
C HIS A 26 36.77 36.01 -49.72
N MET A 27 35.55 35.94 -50.28
CA MET A 27 35.34 35.97 -51.73
C MET A 27 35.66 37.35 -52.32
N LEU A 28 35.23 38.43 -51.68
CA LEU A 28 35.54 39.81 -52.12
C LEU A 28 37.05 40.09 -52.06
N VAL A 29 37.73 39.67 -51.00
CA VAL A 29 39.19 39.79 -50.88
C VAL A 29 39.92 39.02 -51.98
N LYS A 30 39.45 37.82 -52.35
CA LYS A 30 39.98 37.08 -53.51
C LYS A 30 39.77 37.84 -54.82
N GLU A 31 38.57 38.37 -55.06
CA GLU A 31 38.26 39.08 -56.31
C GLU A 31 39.11 40.36 -56.48
N LEU A 32 39.30 41.12 -55.40
CA LEU A 32 40.21 42.26 -55.36
C LEU A 32 41.67 41.84 -55.60
N SER A 33 42.11 40.73 -55.01
CA SER A 33 43.46 40.19 -55.24
C SER A 33 43.68 39.75 -56.69
N TRP A 34 42.68 39.19 -57.37
CA TRP A 34 42.77 38.86 -58.80
C TRP A 34 42.87 40.11 -59.67
N LYS A 35 42.02 41.12 -59.42
CA LYS A 35 42.05 42.41 -60.13
C LYS A 35 43.41 43.10 -60.00
N GLN A 36 43.97 43.15 -58.79
CA GLN A 36 45.28 43.73 -58.54
C GLN A 36 46.42 42.91 -59.18
N GLN A 37 46.31 41.58 -59.23
CA GLN A 37 47.26 40.70 -59.91
C GLN A 37 47.28 40.94 -61.43
N ASP A 38 46.13 41.20 -62.05
CA ASP A 38 46.03 41.45 -63.50
C ASP A 38 46.43 42.89 -63.89
N GLU A 39 46.16 43.88 -63.03
CA GLU A 39 46.67 45.24 -63.17
C GLU A 39 48.21 45.28 -63.13
N ILE A 40 48.84 44.48 -62.25
CA ILE A 40 50.30 44.31 -62.22
C ILE A 40 50.82 43.67 -63.51
N LYS A 41 50.15 42.64 -64.07
CA LYS A 41 50.54 42.05 -65.36
C LYS A 41 50.45 43.06 -66.50
N SER A 42 49.36 43.84 -66.56
CA SER A 42 49.13 44.84 -67.60
C SER A 42 50.22 45.91 -67.60
N ASN A 43 50.56 46.47 -66.43
CA ASN A 43 51.63 47.44 -66.29
C ASN A 43 53.03 46.86 -66.57
N THR A 44 53.24 45.56 -66.37
CA THR A 44 54.51 44.88 -66.71
C THR A 44 54.69 44.72 -68.23
N LEU A 45 53.60 44.53 -68.97
CA LEU A 45 53.62 44.33 -70.43
C LEU A 45 53.88 45.60 -71.25
N LEU A 46 53.81 46.78 -70.64
CA LEU A 46 54.03 48.09 -71.29
C LEU A 46 55.47 48.60 -71.24
N VAL A 47 56.41 47.82 -70.68
CA VAL A 47 57.79 48.27 -70.37
C VAL A 47 58.85 47.71 -71.35
N GLU A 48 58.52 46.71 -72.18
CA GLU A 48 59.46 46.12 -73.14
C GLU A 48 59.33 46.68 -74.57
N GLU A 49 59.74 47.94 -74.79
CA GLU A 49 60.19 48.42 -76.11
C GLU A 49 61.65 48.91 -76.05
N PRO A 50 62.58 48.37 -76.88
CA PRO A 50 63.98 48.79 -76.88
C PRO A 50 64.21 50.03 -77.77
N PRO A 51 64.91 51.08 -77.30
CA PRO A 51 65.23 52.25 -78.12
C PRO A 51 66.17 51.91 -79.30
N LYS A 52 65.71 52.17 -80.52
CA LYS A 52 66.52 52.03 -81.74
C LYS A 52 67.54 53.17 -81.82
N SER A 53 68.82 52.85 -81.95
CA SER A 53 69.91 53.85 -82.02
C SER A 53 69.84 54.69 -83.29
N LEU A 54 69.67 56.01 -83.13
CA LEU A 54 69.64 56.97 -84.24
C LEU A 54 71.07 57.39 -84.64
N GLU A 55 71.58 56.81 -85.72
CA GLU A 55 72.90 57.15 -86.26
C GLU A 55 72.82 58.30 -87.27
N LYS A 56 73.39 59.47 -86.94
CA LYS A 56 73.87 60.46 -87.93
C LYS A 56 74.74 61.59 -87.34
N MET A 57 75.72 61.97 -88.17
CA MET A 57 76.64 63.13 -88.17
C MET A 57 76.44 64.24 -87.11
N TRP A 58 77.53 64.59 -86.43
CA TRP A 58 77.69 65.83 -85.65
C TRP A 58 78.62 66.82 -86.36
N SER A 59 78.40 68.14 -86.19
CA SER A 59 79.35 69.19 -86.57
C SER A 59 79.03 70.53 -85.91
N LYS A 60 80.06 71.16 -85.32
CA LYS A 60 80.13 72.50 -84.69
C LYS A 60 79.42 72.69 -83.33
N GLY A 61 80.16 73.31 -82.39
CA GLY A 61 79.62 74.12 -81.30
C GLY A 61 80.02 73.67 -79.89
N GLU A 62 81.02 74.31 -79.29
CA GLU A 62 81.51 74.00 -77.93
C GLU A 62 80.44 74.27 -76.83
N GLU A 63 79.46 75.14 -77.09
CA GLU A 63 78.27 75.29 -76.23
C GLU A 63 77.34 74.07 -76.21
N PHE A 64 77.35 73.25 -77.26
CA PHE A 64 76.51 72.05 -77.34
C PHE A 64 77.07 70.94 -76.44
N GLU A 65 78.39 70.90 -76.27
CA GLU A 65 79.10 69.92 -75.45
C GLU A 65 78.82 70.10 -73.96
N GLN A 66 78.74 71.34 -73.46
CA GLN A 66 78.31 71.61 -72.07
C GLN A 66 76.84 71.27 -71.81
N ARG A 67 75.92 71.57 -72.76
CA ARG A 67 74.51 71.17 -72.63
C ARG A 67 74.35 69.64 -72.66
N SER A 68 75.05 68.98 -73.57
CA SER A 68 75.10 67.51 -73.66
C SER A 68 75.68 66.87 -72.38
N SER A 69 76.72 67.47 -71.79
CA SER A 69 77.31 67.04 -70.52
C SER A 69 76.34 67.18 -69.34
N LEU A 70 75.60 68.29 -69.26
CA LEU A 70 74.57 68.50 -68.23
C LEU A 70 73.44 67.46 -68.33
N GLU A 71 72.91 67.24 -69.54
CA GLU A 71 71.90 66.22 -69.79
C GLU A 71 72.41 64.81 -69.48
N CYS A 72 73.67 64.50 -69.81
CA CYS A 72 74.30 63.23 -69.47
C CYS A 72 74.39 63.04 -67.95
N ALA A 73 74.75 64.09 -67.21
CA ALA A 73 74.78 64.07 -65.75
C ALA A 73 73.38 63.91 -65.12
N GLN A 74 72.33 64.51 -65.70
CA GLN A 74 70.94 64.32 -65.28
C GLN A 74 70.47 62.88 -65.52
N LYS A 75 70.63 62.35 -66.74
CA LYS A 75 70.30 60.96 -67.10
C LYS A 75 71.08 59.96 -66.22
N ALA A 76 72.34 60.25 -65.89
CA ALA A 76 73.12 59.46 -64.93
C ALA A 76 72.61 59.56 -63.48
N ALA A 77 72.03 60.70 -63.06
CA ALA A 77 71.42 60.84 -61.74
C ALA A 77 70.08 60.08 -61.64
N GLU A 78 69.27 60.11 -62.68
CA GLU A 78 68.02 59.33 -62.81
C GLU A 78 68.31 57.81 -62.78
N LEU A 79 69.29 57.35 -63.55
CA LEU A 79 69.75 55.96 -63.50
C LEU A 79 70.27 55.57 -62.11
N ARG A 80 70.99 56.46 -61.42
CA ARG A 80 71.44 56.24 -60.02
C ARG A 80 70.28 56.21 -59.02
N ALA A 81 69.19 56.94 -59.26
CA ALA A 81 67.97 56.85 -58.44
C ALA A 81 67.28 55.50 -58.67
N SER A 82 66.99 55.15 -59.93
CA SER A 82 66.42 53.86 -60.31
C SER A 82 67.24 52.66 -59.77
N ILE A 83 68.57 52.74 -59.77
CA ILE A 83 69.43 51.71 -59.17
C ILE A 83 69.24 51.60 -57.64
N LYS A 84 69.07 52.72 -56.91
CA LYS A 84 68.75 52.68 -55.46
C LYS A 84 67.39 52.04 -55.22
N ASP A 85 66.37 52.46 -55.96
CA ASP A 85 65.00 51.96 -55.82
C ASP A 85 64.95 50.44 -56.11
N ASN A 86 65.69 49.98 -57.13
CA ASN A 86 65.87 48.56 -57.41
C ASN A 86 66.61 47.81 -56.30
N ILE A 87 67.65 48.39 -55.69
CA ILE A 87 68.34 47.79 -54.53
C ILE A 87 67.39 47.67 -53.33
N GLU A 88 66.55 48.67 -53.07
CA GLU A 88 65.55 48.62 -52.00
C GLU A 88 64.43 47.62 -52.30
N LEU A 89 63.95 47.55 -53.54
CA LEU A 89 63.01 46.52 -54.00
C LEU A 89 63.59 45.10 -53.85
N ILE A 90 64.89 44.91 -54.10
CA ILE A 90 65.58 43.62 -53.87
C ILE A 90 65.67 43.29 -52.38
N ARG A 91 65.99 44.27 -51.52
CA ARG A 91 66.00 44.11 -50.04
C ARG A 91 64.61 43.73 -49.52
N LEU A 92 63.57 44.45 -49.93
CA LEU A 92 62.18 44.17 -49.55
C LEU A 92 61.72 42.79 -50.06
N LYS A 93 62.03 42.43 -51.31
CA LYS A 93 61.77 41.08 -51.85
C LYS A 93 62.55 39.99 -51.09
N LYS A 94 63.75 40.26 -50.55
CA LYS A 94 64.49 39.30 -49.71
C LYS A 94 63.79 39.12 -48.36
N LEU A 95 63.48 40.21 -47.65
CA LEU A 95 62.78 40.18 -46.37
C LEU A 95 61.40 39.51 -46.48
N LEU A 96 60.65 39.78 -47.55
CA LEU A 96 59.36 39.14 -47.82
C LEU A 96 59.48 37.63 -48.02
N ARG A 97 60.51 37.15 -48.76
CA ARG A 97 60.78 35.71 -48.88
C ARG A 97 61.11 35.08 -47.53
N GLU A 98 62.01 35.68 -46.76
CA GLU A 98 62.39 35.21 -45.42
C GLU A 98 61.18 35.08 -44.49
N ARG A 99 60.32 36.10 -44.44
CA ARG A 99 59.11 36.09 -43.61
C ARG A 99 58.08 35.08 -44.11
N ASN A 100 57.93 34.90 -45.43
CA ASN A 100 57.08 33.85 -45.99
C ASN A 100 57.59 32.43 -45.64
N THR A 101 58.91 32.20 -45.68
CA THR A 101 59.51 30.92 -45.25
C THR A 101 59.26 30.65 -43.76
N SER A 102 59.46 31.65 -42.88
CA SER A 102 59.12 31.52 -41.46
C SER A 102 57.63 31.23 -41.25
N LEU A 103 56.75 31.93 -41.97
CA LEU A 103 55.30 31.76 -41.87
C LEU A 103 54.85 30.36 -42.32
N VAL A 104 55.44 29.82 -43.39
CA VAL A 104 55.20 28.42 -43.82
C VAL A 104 55.67 27.42 -42.77
N ALA A 105 56.85 27.62 -42.17
CA ALA A 105 57.36 26.75 -41.10
C ALA A 105 56.44 26.76 -39.87
N THR A 106 55.98 27.93 -39.41
CA THR A 106 55.04 28.02 -38.28
C THR A 106 53.66 27.42 -38.60
N LYS A 107 53.22 27.45 -39.86
CA LYS A 107 51.98 26.77 -40.29
C LYS A 107 52.13 25.25 -40.25
N ALA A 108 53.28 24.71 -40.70
CA ALA A 108 53.55 23.27 -40.65
C ALA A 108 53.57 22.74 -39.20
N GLN A 109 54.20 23.46 -38.28
CA GLN A 109 54.20 23.14 -36.84
C GLN A 109 52.79 23.20 -36.23
N LEU A 110 51.98 24.18 -36.63
CA LEU A 110 50.58 24.27 -36.17
C LEU A 110 49.74 23.10 -36.67
N THR A 111 49.89 22.68 -37.94
CA THR A 111 49.20 21.51 -38.48
C THR A 111 49.64 20.21 -37.81
N GLU A 112 50.94 20.02 -37.54
CA GLU A 112 51.46 18.86 -36.81
C GLU A 112 50.87 18.75 -35.39
N VAL A 113 50.87 19.85 -34.63
CA VAL A 113 50.25 19.88 -33.29
C VAL A 113 48.74 19.66 -33.35
N GLN A 114 48.07 20.12 -34.40
CA GLN A 114 46.64 19.90 -34.58
C GLN A 114 46.32 18.44 -34.97
N GLU A 115 47.14 17.81 -35.81
CA GLU A 115 47.04 16.40 -36.16
C GLU A 115 47.27 15.51 -34.93
N VAL A 116 48.32 15.75 -34.12
CA VAL A 116 48.55 14.98 -32.88
C VAL A 116 47.37 15.08 -31.90
N ARG A 117 46.76 16.27 -31.77
CA ARG A 117 45.55 16.46 -30.94
C ARG A 117 44.35 15.67 -31.44
N VAL A 118 44.13 15.62 -32.75
CA VAL A 118 42.98 14.94 -33.37
C VAL A 118 43.18 13.43 -33.48
N THR A 119 44.39 12.96 -33.80
CA THR A 119 44.69 11.54 -34.06
C THR A 119 45.01 10.72 -32.82
N SER A 120 45.58 11.35 -31.78
CA SER A 120 46.02 10.63 -30.57
C SER A 120 45.23 11.05 -29.33
N LEU A 121 45.28 12.33 -28.94
CA LEU A 121 44.74 12.77 -27.65
C LEU A 121 43.20 12.69 -27.57
N LEU A 122 42.48 13.05 -28.63
CA LEU A 122 41.02 12.97 -28.67
C LEU A 122 40.51 11.51 -28.55
N PRO A 123 40.96 10.55 -29.39
CA PRO A 123 40.58 9.15 -29.25
C PRO A 123 41.00 8.53 -27.91
N GLN A 124 42.18 8.87 -27.39
CA GLN A 124 42.66 8.36 -26.10
C GLN A 124 41.75 8.81 -24.95
N ASN A 125 41.44 10.10 -24.87
CA ASN A 125 40.54 10.63 -23.83
C ASN A 125 39.13 10.04 -23.94
N GLN A 126 38.62 9.88 -25.17
CA GLN A 126 37.30 9.26 -25.40
C GLN A 126 37.29 7.77 -25.00
N GLY A 127 38.38 7.02 -25.26
CA GLY A 127 38.52 5.63 -24.83
C GLY A 127 38.59 5.48 -23.30
N ILE A 128 39.31 6.37 -22.61
CA ILE A 128 39.36 6.42 -21.14
C ILE A 128 37.98 6.73 -20.56
N LEU A 129 37.25 7.69 -21.15
CA LEU A 129 35.89 8.03 -20.74
C LEU A 129 34.89 6.89 -20.97
N SER A 130 34.99 6.16 -22.09
CA SER A 130 34.17 4.95 -22.30
C SER A 130 34.48 3.89 -21.26
N ALA A 131 35.74 3.49 -21.10
CA ALA A 131 36.13 2.45 -20.16
C ALA A 131 35.73 2.77 -18.70
N ALA A 132 35.79 4.04 -18.30
CA ALA A 132 35.29 4.49 -17.00
C ALA A 132 33.76 4.42 -16.89
N HIS A 133 33.02 4.79 -17.94
CA HIS A 133 31.57 4.65 -17.98
C HIS A 133 31.13 3.17 -17.96
N ASP A 134 31.75 2.34 -18.78
CA ASP A 134 31.47 0.91 -18.91
C ASP A 134 31.75 0.18 -17.58
N ALA A 135 32.82 0.55 -16.85
CA ALA A 135 33.11 0.03 -15.52
C ALA A 135 32.07 0.45 -14.46
N LEU A 136 31.62 1.72 -14.48
CA LEU A 136 30.56 2.20 -13.58
C LEU A 136 29.20 1.54 -13.88
N VAL A 137 28.87 1.32 -15.15
CA VAL A 137 27.69 0.56 -15.57
C VAL A 137 27.78 -0.90 -15.11
N GLY A 138 28.96 -1.50 -15.16
CA GLY A 138 29.26 -2.81 -14.56
C GLY A 138 28.91 -2.85 -13.07
N GLN A 139 29.53 -1.98 -12.26
CA GLN A 139 29.27 -1.90 -10.81
C GLN A 139 27.79 -1.65 -10.47
N VAL A 140 27.12 -0.77 -11.21
CA VAL A 140 25.67 -0.52 -11.05
C VAL A 140 24.84 -1.76 -11.43
N SER A 141 25.29 -2.59 -12.37
CA SER A 141 24.62 -3.84 -12.72
C SER A 141 24.82 -4.94 -11.67
N GLU A 142 26.00 -5.03 -11.07
CA GLU A 142 26.34 -5.96 -9.99
C GLU A 142 25.56 -5.64 -8.71
N LEU A 143 25.61 -4.38 -8.24
CA LEU A 143 24.83 -3.92 -7.08
C LEU A 143 23.31 -4.09 -7.30
N ARG A 144 22.81 -3.96 -8.54
CA ARG A 144 21.41 -4.26 -8.88
C ARG A 144 21.08 -5.76 -8.90
N ALA A 145 22.06 -6.64 -9.04
CA ALA A 145 21.88 -8.08 -8.90
C ALA A 145 21.87 -8.47 -7.41
N GLU A 146 22.80 -7.95 -6.63
CA GLU A 146 22.87 -8.15 -5.17
C GLU A 146 21.60 -7.65 -4.47
N LEU A 147 21.14 -6.42 -4.78
CA LEU A 147 19.91 -5.85 -4.24
C LEU A 147 18.66 -6.69 -4.57
N LYS A 148 18.62 -7.30 -5.77
CA LYS A 148 17.54 -8.23 -6.13
C LYS A 148 17.60 -9.53 -5.32
N GLU A 149 18.79 -10.03 -5.03
CA GLU A 149 18.96 -11.26 -4.24
C GLU A 149 18.61 -11.05 -2.78
N GLU A 150 19.07 -9.95 -2.16
CA GLU A 150 18.65 -9.56 -0.81
C GLU A 150 17.15 -9.26 -0.75
N SER A 151 16.56 -8.67 -1.79
CA SER A 151 15.10 -8.48 -1.87
C SER A 151 14.34 -9.81 -1.89
N LYS A 152 14.85 -10.88 -2.54
CA LYS A 152 14.24 -12.22 -2.46
C LYS A 152 14.33 -12.80 -1.05
N LYS A 153 15.51 -12.70 -0.42
CA LYS A 153 15.74 -13.18 0.95
C LYS A 153 14.81 -12.48 1.94
N ALA A 154 14.65 -11.17 1.83
CA ALA A 154 13.73 -10.38 2.65
C ALA A 154 12.26 -10.82 2.47
N VAL A 155 11.82 -11.12 1.24
CA VAL A 155 10.48 -11.66 0.97
C VAL A 155 10.31 -13.06 1.57
N SER A 156 11.31 -13.94 1.45
CA SER A 156 11.28 -15.28 2.04
C SER A 156 11.23 -15.24 3.57
N LEU A 157 12.03 -14.40 4.21
CA LEU A 157 12.00 -14.18 5.66
C LEU A 157 10.68 -13.55 6.13
N LYS A 158 10.06 -12.69 5.32
CA LYS A 158 8.72 -12.13 5.62
C LYS A 158 7.64 -13.21 5.59
N SER A 159 7.66 -14.11 4.59
CA SER A 159 6.75 -15.27 4.54
C SER A 159 6.90 -16.13 5.80
N GLN A 160 8.14 -16.47 6.18
CA GLN A 160 8.40 -17.25 7.40
C GLN A 160 7.93 -16.55 8.68
N LEU A 161 7.97 -15.20 8.73
CA LEU A 161 7.44 -14.44 9.86
C LEU A 161 5.90 -14.44 9.89
N GLU A 162 5.25 -14.45 8.73
CA GLU A 162 3.80 -14.60 8.60
C GLU A 162 3.37 -16.03 9.01
N ASP A 163 4.09 -17.06 8.59
CA ASP A 163 3.89 -18.47 9.04
C ASP A 163 4.04 -18.60 10.56
N VAL A 164 5.10 -18.03 11.14
CA VAL A 164 5.33 -17.99 12.60
C VAL A 164 4.21 -17.23 13.32
N SER A 165 3.63 -16.20 12.70
CA SER A 165 2.49 -15.46 13.29
C SER A 165 1.21 -16.31 13.31
N ILE A 166 0.95 -17.10 12.27
CA ILE A 166 -0.16 -18.07 12.22
C ILE A 166 0.04 -19.18 13.28
N LEU A 167 1.27 -19.68 13.43
CA LEU A 167 1.63 -20.65 14.46
C LEU A 167 1.50 -20.08 15.88
N GLN A 168 1.73 -18.78 16.09
CA GLN A 168 1.48 -18.12 17.39
C GLN A 168 -0.01 -17.97 17.70
N ILE A 169 -0.87 -17.82 16.71
CA ILE A 169 -2.34 -17.79 16.90
C ILE A 169 -2.83 -19.19 17.31
N THR A 170 -2.50 -20.22 16.53
CA THR A 170 -2.91 -21.61 16.85
C THR A 170 -2.31 -22.11 18.17
N LEU A 171 -1.09 -21.69 18.54
CA LEU A 171 -0.53 -21.97 19.86
C LEU A 171 -1.36 -21.37 21.01
N LYS A 172 -1.94 -20.18 20.84
CA LYS A 172 -2.85 -19.59 21.85
C LYS A 172 -4.16 -20.36 21.94
N GLU A 173 -4.76 -20.72 20.80
CA GLU A 173 -5.97 -21.57 20.77
C GLU A 173 -5.75 -22.90 21.50
N PHE A 174 -4.57 -23.52 21.34
CA PHE A 174 -4.18 -24.71 22.11
C PHE A 174 -3.94 -24.42 23.60
N GLN A 175 -3.37 -23.26 23.96
CA GLN A 175 -3.19 -22.86 25.37
C GLN A 175 -4.54 -22.65 26.07
N GLU A 176 -5.45 -21.87 25.48
CA GLU A 176 -6.82 -21.65 25.99
C GLU A 176 -7.57 -22.99 26.17
N ARG A 177 -7.47 -23.88 25.17
CA ARG A 177 -8.08 -25.21 25.23
C ARG A 177 -7.47 -26.12 26.31
N VAL A 178 -6.17 -25.98 26.62
CA VAL A 178 -5.53 -26.68 27.73
C VAL A 178 -6.00 -26.11 29.07
N GLU A 179 -6.06 -24.79 29.22
CA GLU A 179 -6.57 -24.15 30.44
C GLU A 179 -8.02 -24.57 30.72
N ASP A 180 -8.88 -24.65 29.70
CA ASP A 180 -10.27 -25.09 29.87
C ASP A 180 -10.37 -26.56 30.27
N LEU A 181 -9.54 -27.44 29.70
CA LEU A 181 -9.44 -28.84 30.16
C LEU A 181 -8.89 -28.95 31.59
N GLU A 182 -8.02 -28.03 32.03
CA GLU A 182 -7.58 -27.96 33.43
C GLU A 182 -8.69 -27.46 34.37
N LYS A 183 -9.50 -26.47 33.94
CA LYS A 183 -10.70 -26.00 34.65
C LYS A 183 -11.74 -27.13 34.78
N GLU A 184 -12.02 -27.86 33.70
CA GLU A 184 -12.92 -29.03 33.70
C GLU A 184 -12.40 -30.16 34.59
N ARG A 185 -11.11 -30.52 34.49
CA ARG A 185 -10.48 -31.53 35.35
C ARG A 185 -10.59 -31.14 36.83
N LYS A 186 -10.39 -29.86 37.15
CA LYS A 186 -10.46 -29.36 38.53
C LYS A 186 -11.90 -29.39 39.05
N LEU A 187 -12.87 -28.93 38.26
CA LEU A 187 -14.30 -29.04 38.59
C LEU A 187 -14.73 -30.49 38.79
N LEU A 188 -14.23 -31.42 37.96
CA LEU A 188 -14.49 -32.85 38.09
C LEU A 188 -13.87 -33.41 39.39
N ASN A 189 -12.65 -33.00 39.74
CA ASN A 189 -12.01 -33.37 41.00
C ASN A 189 -12.79 -32.83 42.21
N ASP A 190 -13.13 -31.54 42.21
CA ASP A 190 -13.94 -30.91 43.26
C ASP A 190 -15.30 -31.61 43.42
N ASN A 191 -15.89 -32.13 42.34
CA ASN A 191 -17.14 -32.89 42.37
C ASN A 191 -16.95 -34.33 42.87
N TYR A 192 -15.83 -34.99 42.56
CA TYR A 192 -15.46 -36.28 43.17
C TYR A 192 -15.18 -36.13 44.66
N ASP A 193 -14.45 -35.09 45.08
CA ASP A 193 -14.15 -34.81 46.49
C ASP A 193 -15.44 -34.51 47.26
N LYS A 194 -16.34 -33.66 46.73
CA LYS A 194 -17.69 -33.46 47.31
C LYS A 194 -18.51 -34.74 47.36
N LEU A 195 -18.42 -35.62 46.35
CA LEU A 195 -19.13 -36.91 46.39
C LEU A 195 -18.53 -37.84 47.45
N LEU A 196 -17.22 -37.80 47.64
CA LEU A 196 -16.51 -38.55 48.67
C LEU A 196 -16.83 -38.02 50.07
N GLU A 197 -16.84 -36.70 50.26
CA GLU A 197 -17.32 -36.04 51.48
C GLU A 197 -18.78 -36.37 51.75
N ASN A 198 -19.66 -36.38 50.75
CA ASN A 198 -21.07 -36.78 50.93
C ASN A 198 -21.21 -38.28 51.26
N MET A 199 -20.38 -39.17 50.71
CA MET A 199 -20.30 -40.58 51.11
C MET A 199 -19.80 -40.75 52.55
N LEU A 200 -18.76 -40.01 52.94
CA LEU A 200 -18.21 -40.06 54.30
C LEU A 200 -19.14 -39.38 55.32
N ALA A 201 -19.81 -38.29 54.94
CA ALA A 201 -20.81 -37.61 55.76
C ALA A 201 -22.09 -38.44 55.91
N SER A 202 -22.56 -39.14 54.87
CA SER A 202 -23.66 -40.10 55.01
C SER A 202 -23.26 -41.39 55.74
N SER A 203 -21.97 -41.77 55.71
CA SER A 203 -21.42 -42.80 56.60
C SER A 203 -21.31 -42.34 58.06
N ASN A 204 -21.19 -41.04 58.31
CA ASN A 204 -21.17 -40.42 59.65
C ASN A 204 -22.57 -39.97 60.12
N GLN A 205 -23.55 -39.85 59.22
CA GLN A 205 -24.94 -39.49 59.49
C GLN A 205 -25.85 -40.68 59.14
N PRO A 206 -26.04 -41.64 60.07
CA PRO A 206 -26.88 -42.79 59.83
C PRO A 206 -28.36 -42.40 59.91
N HIS A 207 -28.90 -41.79 58.85
CA HIS A 207 -30.35 -41.52 58.74
C HIS A 207 -31.19 -42.81 58.62
N TRP A 208 -30.54 -43.95 58.38
CA TRP A 208 -31.09 -45.30 58.50
C TRP A 208 -30.74 -46.00 59.82
N SER A 209 -30.21 -45.29 60.82
CA SER A 209 -30.35 -45.73 62.21
C SER A 209 -31.86 -45.66 62.55
N SER A 210 -32.55 -46.70 63.02
CA SER A 210 -32.12 -47.86 63.82
C SER A 210 -31.55 -47.50 65.20
N GLU A 211 -31.35 -46.21 65.46
CA GLU A 211 -31.33 -45.61 66.79
C GLU A 211 -32.73 -45.13 67.11
N LEU A 212 -33.25 -43.97 66.67
CA LEU A 212 -34.59 -43.53 67.13
C LEU A 212 -35.73 -44.57 66.90
N VAL A 213 -35.83 -45.14 65.70
CA VAL A 213 -36.81 -46.22 65.41
C VAL A 213 -36.44 -47.54 66.08
N GLY A 214 -35.13 -47.82 66.21
CA GLY A 214 -34.65 -49.04 66.87
C GLY A 214 -34.78 -48.99 68.39
N GLU A 215 -34.71 -47.82 69.01
CA GLU A 215 -34.94 -47.54 70.42
C GLU A 215 -36.43 -47.55 70.72
N GLN A 216 -37.27 -46.99 69.85
CA GLN A 216 -38.71 -47.19 69.94
C GLN A 216 -39.05 -48.68 69.86
N LEU A 217 -38.46 -49.47 68.95
CA LEU A 217 -38.65 -50.92 68.91
C LEU A 217 -38.06 -51.63 70.15
N ARG A 218 -36.83 -51.31 70.59
CA ARG A 218 -36.18 -51.90 71.78
C ARG A 218 -37.00 -51.62 73.05
N GLN A 219 -37.51 -50.40 73.20
CA GLN A 219 -38.36 -49.98 74.31
C GLN A 219 -39.76 -50.62 74.22
N LYS A 220 -40.31 -50.81 73.01
CA LYS A 220 -41.56 -51.55 72.82
C LYS A 220 -41.42 -53.04 73.12
N VAL A 221 -40.30 -53.64 72.74
CA VAL A 221 -39.94 -55.02 73.07
C VAL A 221 -39.74 -55.17 74.57
N SER A 222 -39.05 -54.25 75.25
CA SER A 222 -38.95 -54.24 76.71
C SER A 222 -40.34 -54.18 77.35
N GLN A 223 -41.18 -53.22 76.97
CA GLN A 223 -42.54 -53.08 77.52
C GLN A 223 -43.40 -54.35 77.33
N LEU A 224 -43.25 -55.06 76.21
CA LEU A 224 -43.95 -56.32 75.95
C LEU A 224 -43.33 -57.51 76.69
N GLN A 225 -42.02 -57.50 76.91
CA GLN A 225 -41.30 -58.48 77.71
C GLN A 225 -41.68 -58.37 79.18
N ASP A 226 -41.64 -57.15 79.75
CA ASP A 226 -42.04 -56.84 81.13
C ASP A 226 -43.51 -57.24 81.38
N GLN A 227 -44.40 -57.04 80.38
CA GLN A 227 -45.80 -57.47 80.45
C GLN A 227 -45.95 -58.99 80.39
N LEU A 228 -45.22 -59.67 79.51
CA LEU A 228 -45.26 -61.13 79.40
C LEU A 228 -44.72 -61.80 80.66
N ASP A 229 -43.62 -61.30 81.22
CA ASP A 229 -43.02 -61.85 82.44
C ASP A 229 -43.93 -61.59 83.65
N ALA A 230 -44.61 -60.44 83.73
CA ALA A 230 -45.67 -60.19 84.73
C ALA A 230 -46.88 -61.14 84.57
N GLU A 231 -47.38 -61.39 83.34
CA GLU A 231 -48.43 -62.38 83.10
C GLU A 231 -47.97 -63.82 83.44
N LEU A 232 -46.69 -64.14 83.24
CA LEU A 232 -46.10 -65.43 83.63
C LEU A 232 -45.95 -65.56 85.15
N GLU A 233 -45.60 -64.49 85.87
CA GLU A 233 -45.63 -64.45 87.34
C GLU A 233 -47.06 -64.56 87.87
N GLU A 234 -48.04 -63.85 87.31
CA GLU A 234 -49.45 -64.00 87.71
C GLU A 234 -49.94 -65.43 87.44
N LYS A 235 -49.68 -65.98 86.24
CA LYS A 235 -50.06 -67.34 85.85
C LYS A 235 -49.39 -68.42 86.72
N THR A 236 -48.13 -68.23 87.12
CA THR A 236 -47.47 -69.18 88.03
C THR A 236 -47.98 -69.05 89.47
N ASN A 237 -48.30 -67.84 89.95
CA ASN A 237 -48.99 -67.64 91.21
C ASN A 237 -50.41 -68.27 91.21
N ILE A 238 -51.19 -68.09 90.13
CA ILE A 238 -52.48 -68.75 89.94
C ILE A 238 -52.31 -70.27 89.91
N LEU A 239 -51.33 -70.81 89.20
CA LEU A 239 -51.07 -72.27 89.18
C LEU A 239 -50.67 -72.80 90.57
N LEU A 240 -49.85 -72.05 91.33
CA LEU A 240 -49.52 -72.38 92.72
C LEU A 240 -50.77 -72.35 93.62
N GLN A 241 -51.59 -71.31 93.53
CA GLN A 241 -52.84 -71.20 94.29
C GLN A 241 -53.84 -72.30 93.93
N LEU A 242 -54.05 -72.56 92.64
CA LEU A 242 -54.90 -73.64 92.14
C LEU A 242 -54.34 -75.02 92.54
N SER A 243 -53.00 -75.18 92.65
CA SER A 243 -52.41 -76.40 93.22
C SER A 243 -52.67 -76.55 94.73
N ARG A 244 -52.63 -75.46 95.50
CA ARG A 244 -52.96 -75.43 96.93
C ARG A 244 -54.44 -75.75 97.14
N GLU A 245 -55.33 -75.10 96.41
CA GLU A 245 -56.78 -75.35 96.42
C GLU A 245 -57.10 -76.77 95.92
N LYS A 246 -56.37 -77.32 94.96
CA LYS A 246 -56.52 -78.71 94.52
C LYS A 246 -56.06 -79.71 95.57
N ALA A 247 -54.95 -79.44 96.27
CA ALA A 247 -54.49 -80.26 97.40
C ALA A 247 -55.47 -80.17 98.59
N GLN A 248 -55.96 -78.98 98.91
CA GLN A 248 -57.00 -78.75 99.92
C GLN A 248 -58.32 -79.43 99.52
N SER A 249 -58.73 -79.36 98.25
CA SER A 249 -59.91 -80.05 97.73
C SER A 249 -59.72 -81.57 97.71
N GLN A 250 -58.50 -82.08 97.51
CA GLN A 250 -58.19 -83.51 97.69
C GLN A 250 -58.26 -83.92 99.16
N GLY A 251 -57.73 -83.11 100.09
CA GLY A 251 -57.90 -83.30 101.53
C GLY A 251 -59.36 -83.32 101.94
N LEU A 252 -60.12 -82.27 101.58
CA LEU A 252 -61.56 -82.17 101.80
C LEU A 252 -62.35 -83.27 101.08
N ARG A 253 -61.87 -83.85 99.97
CA ARG A 253 -62.50 -85.03 99.34
C ARG A 253 -62.24 -86.32 100.11
N LEU A 254 -61.08 -86.48 100.74
CA LEU A 254 -60.78 -87.61 101.63
C LEU A 254 -61.56 -87.47 102.94
N GLU A 255 -61.66 -86.25 103.47
CA GLU A 255 -62.47 -85.91 104.64
C GLU A 255 -63.96 -86.11 104.35
N VAL A 256 -64.49 -85.61 103.23
CA VAL A 256 -65.85 -85.89 102.75
C VAL A 256 -66.05 -87.37 102.39
N ALA A 257 -65.00 -88.13 102.07
CA ALA A 257 -65.13 -89.59 101.92
C ALA A 257 -65.23 -90.31 103.28
N SER A 258 -64.52 -89.85 104.32
CA SER A 258 -64.71 -90.33 105.71
C SER A 258 -66.09 -89.95 106.23
N LEU A 259 -66.43 -88.65 106.16
CA LEU A 259 -67.72 -88.11 106.55
C LEU A 259 -68.89 -88.69 105.72
N ARG A 260 -68.66 -89.21 104.50
CA ARG A 260 -69.66 -90.01 103.77
C ARG A 260 -69.65 -91.49 104.15
N GLY A 261 -68.55 -92.05 104.61
CA GLY A 261 -68.52 -93.37 105.30
C GLY A 261 -69.22 -93.33 106.67
N GLU A 262 -69.36 -92.14 107.24
CA GLU A 262 -70.08 -91.84 108.48
C GLU A 262 -71.54 -91.42 108.20
N GLN A 263 -71.82 -90.50 107.26
CA GLN A 263 -73.19 -90.17 106.82
C GLN A 263 -73.89 -91.34 106.10
N ALA A 264 -73.18 -92.27 105.47
CA ALA A 264 -73.77 -93.54 105.01
C ALA A 264 -74.19 -94.47 106.18
N ARG A 265 -73.98 -94.05 107.44
CA ARG A 265 -74.55 -94.65 108.66
C ARG A 265 -75.58 -93.76 109.36
N GLU A 266 -75.74 -92.48 108.97
CA GLU A 266 -76.65 -91.52 109.63
C GLU A 266 -77.42 -90.63 108.62
N ALA A 267 -78.74 -90.88 108.54
CA ALA A 267 -79.80 -90.14 107.82
C ALA A 267 -79.70 -90.14 106.27
N GLU A 268 -80.73 -90.45 105.46
CA GLU A 268 -82.20 -90.25 105.51
C GLU A 268 -82.72 -88.79 105.37
N LEU A 269 -83.75 -88.65 104.51
CA LEU A 269 -84.80 -87.61 104.48
C LEU A 269 -84.46 -86.13 104.12
N ALA A 270 -84.79 -85.81 102.86
CA ALA A 270 -85.59 -84.63 102.43
C ALA A 270 -84.92 -83.23 102.26
N PRO A 271 -85.55 -82.27 101.51
CA PRO A 271 -84.82 -81.17 100.84
C PRO A 271 -85.39 -79.72 101.03
N SER A 272 -84.84 -78.76 100.24
CA SER A 272 -85.25 -77.34 100.03
C SER A 272 -84.86 -76.32 101.13
N GLY A 273 -84.72 -75.01 100.87
CA GLY A 273 -84.82 -74.20 99.63
C GLY A 273 -84.58 -72.69 99.86
N ASP A 274 -84.85 -71.82 98.86
CA ASP A 274 -84.88 -70.33 98.91
C ASP A 274 -83.53 -69.56 99.22
N ARG A 275 -83.28 -68.27 98.89
CA ARG A 275 -83.82 -67.35 97.85
C ARG A 275 -82.90 -66.11 97.59
N LEU A 276 -83.04 -65.53 96.37
CA LEU A 276 -82.83 -64.15 95.85
C LEU A 276 -82.49 -63.00 96.85
N CYS A 277 -81.79 -61.89 96.52
CA CYS A 277 -81.24 -61.27 95.28
C CYS A 277 -80.01 -60.38 95.64
N ARG A 278 -79.52 -59.24 95.04
CA ARG A 278 -79.78 -58.24 93.94
C ARG A 278 -78.43 -57.45 93.73
N GLY A 279 -78.16 -56.55 92.76
CA GLY A 279 -78.79 -56.13 91.50
C GLY A 279 -78.26 -54.76 90.96
N HIS A 280 -78.23 -54.58 89.61
CA HIS A 280 -78.06 -53.32 88.83
C HIS A 280 -76.65 -52.64 88.85
N HIS A 281 -76.20 -51.83 87.87
CA HIS A 281 -76.88 -50.94 86.89
C HIS A 281 -76.35 -51.00 85.42
N ARG A 282 -76.95 -50.15 84.55
CA ARG A 282 -76.82 -49.89 83.08
C ARG A 282 -76.88 -48.32 82.90
N PRO A 283 -76.93 -47.64 81.72
CA PRO A 283 -76.74 -48.01 80.30
C PRO A 283 -75.94 -46.98 79.42
N ALA A 284 -76.02 -47.18 78.11
CA ALA A 284 -75.47 -46.45 76.94
C ALA A 284 -75.85 -44.94 76.71
N GLY A 285 -75.11 -44.27 75.80
CA GLY A 285 -75.66 -43.91 74.47
C GLY A 285 -75.58 -42.47 73.92
N VAL A 286 -75.89 -42.36 72.61
CA VAL A 286 -76.39 -41.17 71.83
C VAL A 286 -75.35 -40.20 71.22
N GLN A 287 -75.81 -39.37 70.26
CA GLN A 287 -75.08 -38.55 69.27
C GLN A 287 -75.53 -37.05 69.32
N ASP A 288 -74.90 -36.21 68.47
CA ASP A 288 -75.50 -35.12 67.66
C ASP A 288 -75.24 -33.62 67.99
N ALA A 289 -75.23 -32.84 66.90
CA ALA A 289 -75.47 -31.40 66.66
C ALA A 289 -74.84 -30.26 67.51
N GLY A 290 -74.41 -29.21 66.80
CA GLY A 290 -74.14 -27.87 67.34
C GLY A 290 -73.97 -26.80 66.24
N LEU A 291 -74.89 -25.85 66.14
CA LEU A 291 -74.85 -24.70 65.22
C LEU A 291 -74.36 -23.43 65.94
N ALA A 292 -73.78 -22.48 65.18
CA ALA A 292 -73.53 -21.11 65.63
C ALA A 292 -73.69 -20.11 64.47
N GLU A 293 -74.24 -18.93 64.75
CA GLU A 293 -74.62 -17.89 63.77
C GLU A 293 -73.72 -16.62 63.87
N PRO A 294 -73.84 -15.63 62.96
CA PRO A 294 -72.76 -14.68 62.65
C PRO A 294 -72.74 -13.40 63.50
N ARG A 295 -71.68 -12.61 63.31
CA ARG A 295 -71.58 -11.19 63.69
C ARG A 295 -70.89 -10.38 62.60
N ASP A 296 -71.30 -9.13 62.45
CA ASP A 296 -70.87 -8.17 61.43
C ASP A 296 -70.21 -6.93 62.11
N PRO A 297 -69.85 -5.83 61.42
CA PRO A 297 -68.46 -5.53 61.06
C PRO A 297 -67.86 -4.35 61.84
N GLY A 298 -66.55 -4.11 61.68
CA GLY A 298 -65.89 -2.98 62.36
C GLY A 298 -64.51 -2.59 61.84
N ASP A 299 -64.48 -1.69 60.84
CA ASP A 299 -63.45 -0.66 60.54
C ASP A 299 -61.97 -1.08 60.27
N GLN A 300 -61.55 -2.29 60.63
CA GLN A 300 -60.21 -2.82 60.32
C GLN A 300 -60.17 -3.51 58.94
N GLY A 301 -61.23 -4.23 58.57
CA GLY A 301 -61.32 -4.95 57.29
C GLY A 301 -61.18 -4.04 56.08
N ASP A 302 -61.85 -2.88 56.07
CA ASP A 302 -61.75 -1.93 54.97
C ASP A 302 -60.34 -1.32 54.85
N LYS A 303 -59.59 -1.21 55.96
CA LYS A 303 -58.21 -0.72 55.96
C LYS A 303 -57.24 -1.74 55.40
N THR A 304 -57.34 -3.01 55.82
CA THR A 304 -56.52 -4.08 55.21
C THR A 304 -56.89 -4.34 53.76
N LEU A 305 -58.18 -4.28 53.39
CA LEU A 305 -58.61 -4.38 52.00
C LEU A 305 -58.09 -3.22 51.14
N ALA A 306 -58.19 -1.97 51.61
CA ALA A 306 -57.63 -0.81 50.89
C ALA A 306 -56.10 -0.90 50.74
N GLN A 307 -55.39 -1.38 51.78
CA GLN A 307 -53.95 -1.56 51.74
C GLN A 307 -53.53 -2.66 50.75
N VAL A 308 -54.18 -3.83 50.79
CA VAL A 308 -53.97 -4.93 49.84
C VAL A 308 -54.32 -4.51 48.40
N VAL A 309 -55.38 -3.73 48.19
CA VAL A 309 -55.72 -3.18 46.86
C VAL A 309 -54.64 -2.20 46.37
N SER A 310 -54.07 -1.36 47.25
CA SER A 310 -53.00 -0.44 46.88
C SER A 310 -51.68 -1.15 46.57
N GLU A 311 -51.34 -2.21 47.29
CA GLU A 311 -50.17 -3.07 47.01
C GLU A 311 -50.36 -3.87 45.69
N LEU A 312 -51.58 -4.37 45.45
CA LEU A 312 -51.93 -5.01 44.18
C LEU A 312 -51.85 -4.02 43.00
N GLN A 313 -52.32 -2.78 43.18
CA GLN A 313 -52.20 -1.72 42.17
C GLN A 313 -50.73 -1.33 41.90
N ALA A 314 -49.87 -1.28 42.92
CA ALA A 314 -48.45 -1.03 42.75
C ALA A 314 -47.78 -2.14 41.91
N SER A 315 -48.00 -3.41 42.25
CA SER A 315 -47.46 -4.55 41.48
C SER A 315 -48.03 -4.64 40.05
N GLN A 316 -49.29 -4.21 39.82
CA GLN A 316 -49.82 -4.03 38.45
C GLN A 316 -49.13 -2.91 37.68
N ALA A 317 -48.76 -1.81 38.33
CA ALA A 317 -48.03 -0.72 37.69
C ALA A 317 -46.58 -1.11 37.35
N GLU A 318 -45.90 -1.83 38.25
CA GLU A 318 -44.55 -2.35 38.02
C GLU A 318 -44.52 -3.34 36.85
N THR A 319 -45.42 -4.34 36.86
CA THR A 319 -45.51 -5.32 35.75
C THR A 319 -45.94 -4.67 34.42
N ALA A 320 -46.75 -3.60 34.45
CA ALA A 320 -47.05 -2.83 33.24
C ALA A 320 -45.79 -2.13 32.66
N LEU A 321 -44.95 -1.52 33.51
CA LEU A 321 -43.70 -0.88 33.11
C LEU A 321 -42.64 -1.89 32.63
N GLU A 322 -42.61 -3.09 33.19
CA GLU A 322 -41.77 -4.19 32.68
C GLU A 322 -42.21 -4.68 31.30
N LEU A 323 -43.54 -4.83 31.09
CA LEU A 323 -44.10 -5.16 29.78
C LEU A 323 -43.88 -4.04 28.75
N GLU A 324 -43.82 -2.78 29.16
CA GLU A 324 -43.50 -1.65 28.28
C GLU A 324 -42.01 -1.68 27.86
N LYS A 325 -41.08 -1.84 28.81
CA LYS A 325 -39.65 -2.06 28.50
C LYS A 325 -39.42 -3.27 27.59
N ALA A 326 -40.19 -4.35 27.78
CA ALA A 326 -40.12 -5.53 26.91
C ALA A 326 -40.63 -5.25 25.48
N ARG A 327 -41.62 -4.37 25.31
CA ARG A 327 -42.08 -3.90 23.98
C ARG A 327 -41.03 -3.03 23.30
N ASP A 328 -40.40 -2.10 24.03
CA ASP A 328 -39.35 -1.23 23.49
C ASP A 328 -38.13 -2.03 23.05
N MET A 329 -37.71 -3.03 23.85
CA MET A 329 -36.64 -3.96 23.49
C MET A 329 -36.98 -4.78 22.23
N LEU A 330 -38.24 -5.27 22.11
CA LEU A 330 -38.70 -5.95 20.88
C LEU A 330 -38.83 -5.01 19.67
N ALA A 331 -39.14 -3.72 19.87
CA ALA A 331 -39.15 -2.72 18.81
C ALA A 331 -37.73 -2.42 18.32
N LEU A 332 -36.77 -2.24 19.23
CA LEU A 332 -35.36 -2.05 18.92
C LEU A 332 -34.77 -3.27 18.20
N GLN A 333 -35.05 -4.50 18.66
CA GLN A 333 -34.62 -5.72 17.98
C GLN A 333 -35.17 -5.82 16.55
N ARG A 334 -36.41 -5.38 16.31
CA ARG A 334 -36.99 -5.32 14.95
C ARG A 334 -36.28 -4.28 14.08
N ALA A 335 -35.98 -3.10 14.62
CA ALA A 335 -35.24 -2.07 13.89
C ALA A 335 -33.84 -2.57 13.50
N ILE A 336 -33.11 -3.17 14.45
CA ILE A 336 -31.79 -3.80 14.21
C ILE A 336 -31.87 -4.89 13.13
N ASN A 337 -32.88 -5.77 13.19
CA ASN A 337 -33.07 -6.81 12.18
C ASN A 337 -33.39 -6.25 10.79
N VAL A 338 -34.10 -5.12 10.69
CA VAL A 338 -34.35 -4.44 9.41
C VAL A 338 -33.06 -3.81 8.86
N CYS A 339 -32.24 -3.17 9.69
CA CYS A 339 -30.95 -2.64 9.24
C CYS A 339 -30.02 -3.74 8.71
N TYR A 340 -29.92 -4.90 9.40
CA TYR A 340 -29.14 -6.04 8.89
C TYR A 340 -29.72 -6.64 7.59
N GLN A 341 -31.05 -6.60 7.41
CA GLN A 341 -31.70 -7.02 6.15
C GLN A 341 -31.34 -6.06 4.99
N GLU A 342 -31.38 -4.75 5.23
CA GLU A 342 -31.01 -3.72 4.26
C GLU A 342 -29.51 -3.77 3.91
N GLU A 343 -28.63 -3.99 4.88
CA GLU A 343 -27.19 -4.20 4.66
C GLU A 343 -26.91 -5.46 3.83
N LEU A 344 -27.60 -6.56 4.12
CA LEU A 344 -27.47 -7.81 3.36
C LEU A 344 -27.93 -7.63 1.91
N GLU A 345 -29.06 -6.95 1.68
CA GLU A 345 -29.57 -6.65 0.33
C GLU A 345 -28.65 -5.68 -0.44
N ALA A 346 -28.03 -4.71 0.24
CA ALA A 346 -27.00 -3.84 -0.35
C ALA A 346 -25.73 -4.61 -0.74
N VAL A 347 -25.27 -5.56 0.09
CA VAL A 347 -24.11 -6.42 -0.21
C VAL A 347 -24.42 -7.39 -1.37
N MET A 348 -25.60 -8.02 -1.38
CA MET A 348 -26.02 -8.91 -2.45
C MET A 348 -26.17 -8.18 -3.80
N THR A 349 -26.85 -7.03 -3.82
CA THR A 349 -27.01 -6.24 -5.05
C THR A 349 -25.68 -5.70 -5.59
N LYS A 350 -24.73 -5.36 -4.71
CA LYS A 350 -23.35 -5.04 -5.11
C LYS A 350 -22.66 -6.26 -5.75
N ALA A 351 -22.68 -7.43 -5.09
CA ALA A 351 -22.05 -8.65 -5.60
C ALA A 351 -22.62 -9.08 -6.97
N ASP A 352 -23.94 -8.96 -7.17
CA ASP A 352 -24.60 -9.19 -8.46
C ASP A 352 -24.12 -8.22 -9.56
N ASN A 353 -23.86 -6.95 -9.21
CA ASN A 353 -23.38 -5.95 -10.17
C ASN A 353 -21.90 -6.14 -10.49
N ASP A 354 -21.06 -6.40 -9.48
CA ASP A 354 -19.67 -6.78 -9.67
C ASP A 354 -19.58 -8.04 -10.54
N SER A 355 -20.45 -9.04 -10.32
CA SER A 355 -20.54 -10.25 -11.16
C SER A 355 -20.91 -9.93 -12.62
N LYS A 356 -21.88 -9.03 -12.86
CA LYS A 356 -22.25 -8.60 -14.23
C LYS A 356 -21.04 -7.96 -14.94
N ASP A 357 -20.33 -7.05 -14.28
CA ASP A 357 -19.13 -6.39 -14.83
C ASP A 357 -18.00 -7.38 -15.16
N HIS A 358 -17.84 -8.43 -14.36
CA HIS A 358 -16.92 -9.54 -14.68
C HIS A 358 -17.41 -10.33 -15.91
N THR A 359 -18.70 -10.64 -16.06
CA THR A 359 -19.21 -11.30 -17.27
C THR A 359 -19.10 -10.41 -18.52
N GLU A 360 -19.31 -9.10 -18.41
CA GLU A 360 -19.13 -8.15 -19.51
C GLU A 360 -17.66 -8.02 -19.93
N THR A 361 -16.73 -7.93 -18.99
CA THR A 361 -15.29 -7.86 -19.32
C THR A 361 -14.80 -9.17 -19.94
N LEU A 362 -15.26 -10.33 -19.48
CA LEU A 362 -15.03 -11.62 -20.14
C LEU A 362 -15.58 -11.63 -21.58
N GLN A 363 -16.82 -11.19 -21.82
CA GLN A 363 -17.38 -11.10 -23.18
C GLN A 363 -16.58 -10.16 -24.08
N ARG A 364 -16.09 -9.03 -23.56
CA ARG A 364 -15.24 -8.07 -24.30
C ARG A 364 -13.89 -8.72 -24.67
N LEU A 365 -13.29 -9.50 -23.77
CA LEU A 365 -12.07 -10.26 -24.03
C LEU A 365 -12.27 -11.36 -25.07
N THR A 366 -13.35 -12.13 -25.00
CA THR A 366 -13.69 -13.15 -26.03
C THR A 366 -13.79 -12.52 -27.42
N ARG A 367 -14.50 -11.40 -27.57
CA ARG A 367 -14.61 -10.67 -28.85
C ARG A 367 -13.25 -10.19 -29.38
N LEU A 368 -12.32 -9.80 -28.49
CA LEU A 368 -10.94 -9.45 -28.88
C LEU A 368 -10.12 -10.68 -29.29
N LEU A 369 -10.30 -11.83 -28.65
CA LEU A 369 -9.69 -13.09 -29.05
C LEU A 369 -10.23 -13.58 -30.40
N ASP A 370 -11.53 -13.44 -30.68
CA ASP A 370 -12.14 -13.71 -31.99
C ASP A 370 -11.56 -12.80 -33.08
N LEU A 371 -11.45 -11.50 -32.81
CA LEU A 371 -10.86 -10.53 -33.73
C LEU A 371 -9.38 -10.83 -34.02
N LYS A 372 -8.60 -11.15 -32.98
CA LYS A 372 -7.20 -11.58 -33.09
C LYS A 372 -7.10 -12.87 -33.92
N SER A 373 -7.95 -13.85 -33.65
CA SER A 373 -7.98 -15.14 -34.36
C SER A 373 -8.39 -14.98 -35.82
N HIS A 374 -9.35 -14.10 -36.12
CA HIS A 374 -9.69 -13.73 -37.49
C HIS A 374 -8.51 -13.06 -38.21
N ARG A 375 -7.81 -12.13 -37.55
CA ARG A 375 -6.63 -11.45 -38.11
C ARG A 375 -5.46 -12.42 -38.34
N ILE A 376 -5.23 -13.37 -37.44
CA ILE A 376 -4.24 -14.45 -37.62
C ILE A 376 -4.59 -15.27 -38.86
N ARG A 377 -5.82 -15.80 -38.96
CA ARG A 377 -6.29 -16.55 -40.15
C ARG A 377 -6.16 -15.74 -41.46
N GLN A 378 -6.42 -14.44 -41.42
CA GLN A 378 -6.25 -13.54 -42.56
C GLN A 378 -4.77 -13.38 -42.97
N LEU A 379 -3.87 -13.20 -42.00
CA LEU A 379 -2.43 -13.06 -42.26
C LEU A 379 -1.82 -14.38 -42.75
N GLU A 380 -2.18 -15.52 -42.15
CA GLU A 380 -1.81 -16.85 -42.66
C GLU A 380 -2.28 -17.06 -44.11
N GLY A 381 -3.50 -16.62 -44.45
CA GLY A 381 -4.01 -16.68 -45.83
C GLY A 381 -3.16 -15.89 -46.82
N ILE A 382 -2.66 -14.72 -46.41
CA ILE A 382 -1.73 -13.89 -47.22
C ILE A 382 -0.34 -14.55 -47.32
N LEU A 383 0.14 -15.22 -46.27
CA LEU A 383 1.41 -15.96 -46.31
C LEU A 383 1.33 -17.18 -47.22
N ARG A 384 0.26 -17.98 -47.09
CA ARG A 384 -0.03 -19.14 -47.96
C ARG A 384 -0.17 -18.72 -49.43
N SER A 385 -0.84 -17.61 -49.73
CA SER A 385 -0.96 -17.10 -51.11
C SER A 385 0.35 -16.55 -51.71
N ARG A 386 1.39 -16.37 -50.89
CA ARG A 386 2.73 -15.95 -51.32
C ARG A 386 3.76 -17.08 -51.39
N GLY A 387 3.35 -18.33 -51.17
CA GLY A 387 4.22 -19.50 -51.27
C GLY A 387 5.31 -19.57 -50.19
N LEU A 388 5.14 -18.86 -49.07
CA LEU A 388 6.05 -18.95 -47.92
C LEU A 388 5.65 -20.15 -47.06
N PRO A 389 6.60 -21.03 -46.65
CA PRO A 389 6.33 -22.06 -45.66
C PRO A 389 5.85 -21.44 -44.35
N LEU A 390 4.76 -21.97 -43.82
CA LEU A 390 4.41 -21.84 -42.41
C LEU A 390 5.03 -23.05 -41.68
N PRO A 391 5.39 -22.94 -40.39
CA PRO A 391 5.80 -24.12 -39.62
C PRO A 391 4.65 -25.14 -39.59
N ASP A 392 4.98 -26.41 -39.83
CA ASP A 392 3.99 -27.45 -40.08
C ASP A 392 3.10 -27.77 -38.87
N LYS A 393 1.81 -28.00 -39.14
CA LYS A 393 0.78 -28.36 -38.16
C LYS A 393 0.85 -29.84 -37.74
N GLU A 394 2.00 -30.32 -37.30
CA GLU A 394 2.18 -31.73 -36.91
C GLU A 394 2.77 -31.93 -35.49
N SER A 395 2.93 -30.86 -34.70
CA SER A 395 3.46 -30.93 -33.31
C SER A 395 2.50 -30.43 -32.21
N CYS A 396 1.23 -30.15 -32.53
CA CYS A 396 0.26 -29.61 -31.55
C CYS A 396 -1.17 -30.14 -31.71
N GLU A 397 -1.33 -31.39 -32.18
CA GLU A 397 -2.63 -32.10 -32.22
C GLU A 397 -2.54 -33.42 -31.42
N GLN A 398 -2.08 -33.34 -30.15
CA GLN A 398 -1.99 -34.51 -29.25
C GLN A 398 -2.04 -34.14 -27.75
N ALA A 399 -2.93 -33.20 -27.36
CA ALA A 399 -3.15 -32.79 -25.97
C ALA A 399 -4.64 -32.49 -25.64
N SER A 400 -5.55 -33.21 -26.29
CA SER A 400 -6.99 -33.34 -26.01
C SER A 400 -7.44 -34.58 -26.78
N GLU A 401 -8.26 -35.50 -26.27
CA GLU A 401 -9.23 -35.39 -25.17
C GLU A 401 -9.02 -36.48 -24.08
N ALA A 402 -9.92 -36.49 -23.08
CA ALA A 402 -10.15 -37.54 -22.07
C ALA A 402 -9.06 -37.83 -21.00
N SER A 403 -9.28 -37.29 -19.80
CA SER A 403 -9.47 -38.10 -18.58
C SER A 403 -10.16 -37.29 -17.50
N GLU A 404 -11.12 -37.90 -16.79
CA GLU A 404 -11.71 -37.33 -15.57
C GLU A 404 -11.00 -37.86 -14.32
N ALA A 405 -10.94 -37.01 -13.29
CA ALA A 405 -10.66 -37.34 -11.88
C ALA A 405 -9.23 -37.79 -11.47
N GLN A 406 -9.02 -37.70 -10.14
CA GLN A 406 -7.91 -38.22 -9.33
C GLN A 406 -6.54 -37.50 -9.40
N THR A 407 -6.46 -36.42 -8.62
CA THR A 407 -5.43 -36.21 -7.57
C THR A 407 -3.98 -36.65 -7.85
N THR A 408 -3.07 -35.69 -8.03
CA THR A 408 -1.93 -35.54 -7.09
C THR A 408 -1.31 -34.14 -7.19
N ASP A 409 -0.98 -33.62 -6.00
CA ASP A 409 -0.06 -32.54 -5.62
C ASP A 409 0.82 -31.88 -6.71
N SER A 410 0.76 -30.55 -6.82
CA SER A 410 1.71 -29.71 -7.58
C SER A 410 1.57 -28.23 -7.20
N ASP A 411 2.56 -27.66 -6.52
CA ASP A 411 2.63 -26.27 -6.02
C ASP A 411 2.83 -25.20 -7.13
N ASP A 412 2.06 -25.25 -8.22
CA ASP A 412 2.01 -24.17 -9.20
C ASP A 412 1.04 -23.07 -8.72
N ILE A 413 1.59 -22.01 -8.12
CA ILE A 413 0.82 -20.81 -7.79
C ILE A 413 0.39 -20.15 -9.11
N VAL A 414 -0.84 -20.45 -9.54
CA VAL A 414 -1.54 -19.70 -10.59
C VAL A 414 -1.86 -18.31 -10.06
N THR A 415 -0.86 -17.44 -10.04
CA THR A 415 -1.06 -16.02 -9.81
C THR A 415 -2.05 -15.53 -10.86
N PRO A 416 -3.21 -14.97 -10.48
CA PRO A 416 -4.16 -14.46 -11.45
C PRO A 416 -3.47 -13.28 -12.14
N VAL A 417 -3.04 -13.49 -13.40
CA VAL A 417 -2.41 -12.44 -14.21
C VAL A 417 -3.43 -11.33 -14.36
N SER A 418 -3.27 -10.29 -13.55
CA SER A 418 -4.19 -9.16 -13.54
C SER A 418 -3.98 -8.39 -14.82
N LEU A 419 -4.74 -8.74 -15.87
CA LEU A 419 -4.74 -8.10 -17.19
C LEU A 419 -5.36 -6.69 -17.17
N LYS A 420 -5.25 -6.00 -16.04
CA LYS A 420 -4.98 -4.56 -16.03
C LYS A 420 -3.62 -4.38 -16.72
N CYS A 421 -3.64 -4.12 -18.03
CA CYS A 421 -2.49 -3.56 -18.73
C CYS A 421 -1.87 -2.48 -17.83
N PRO A 422 -0.55 -2.51 -17.55
CA PRO A 422 0.05 -1.52 -16.66
C PRO A 422 -0.29 -0.12 -17.16
N LYS A 423 -1.13 0.62 -16.41
CA LYS A 423 -1.55 1.97 -16.80
C LYS A 423 -0.30 2.76 -17.12
N ALA A 424 -0.26 3.33 -18.32
CA ALA A 424 0.98 3.84 -18.87
C ALA A 424 1.57 4.89 -17.93
N ASP A 425 2.89 5.07 -17.91
CA ASP A 425 3.52 6.05 -17.01
C ASP A 425 3.13 7.52 -17.35
N SER A 426 2.35 7.71 -18.43
CA SER A 426 1.62 8.93 -18.81
C SER A 426 0.27 9.15 -18.10
N GLU A 427 -0.23 8.16 -17.35
CA GLU A 427 -1.59 8.10 -16.76
C GLU A 427 -1.57 7.99 -15.22
N LYS A 428 -0.39 8.09 -14.61
CA LYS A 428 -0.18 8.05 -13.16
C LYS A 428 1.05 8.89 -12.80
N MET A 429 1.09 9.42 -11.59
CA MET A 429 2.30 9.96 -10.98
C MET A 429 2.50 9.33 -9.61
N CYS A 430 3.74 9.14 -9.19
CA CYS A 430 4.10 8.70 -7.85
C CYS A 430 4.81 9.85 -7.12
N ILE A 431 4.41 10.13 -5.89
CA ILE A 431 5.07 11.08 -4.99
C ILE A 431 5.47 10.29 -3.74
N GLU A 432 6.72 10.44 -3.32
CA GLU A 432 7.32 9.70 -2.21
C GLU A 432 7.96 10.69 -1.24
N VAL A 433 7.46 10.75 -0.01
CA VAL A 433 8.10 11.49 1.09
C VAL A 433 9.12 10.55 1.73
N ILE A 434 10.40 10.81 1.51
CA ILE A 434 11.48 9.92 1.90
C ILE A 434 11.88 10.20 3.34
N SER A 435 12.32 11.42 3.62
CA SER A 435 12.96 11.77 4.89
C SER A 435 13.00 13.28 5.16
N LEU A 436 13.26 13.66 6.41
CA LEU A 436 13.34 15.04 6.89
C LEU A 436 14.46 15.20 7.93
N ALA A 437 15.18 16.33 7.85
CA ALA A 437 16.12 16.79 8.87
C ALA A 437 15.92 18.28 9.16
N PHE A 438 16.07 18.71 10.41
CA PHE A 438 16.08 20.13 10.78
C PHE A 438 17.50 20.67 10.94
N ASN A 439 17.69 21.95 10.65
CA ASN A 439 18.95 22.66 10.88
C ASN A 439 19.13 22.88 12.40
N PRO A 440 20.31 22.62 13.00
CA PRO A 440 20.51 22.75 14.45
C PRO A 440 20.16 24.12 15.04
N GLU A 441 20.26 25.17 14.23
CA GLU A 441 20.04 26.57 14.58
C GLU A 441 18.57 27.02 14.42
N ALA A 442 17.69 26.16 13.91
CA ALA A 442 16.30 26.51 13.64
C ALA A 442 15.44 26.59 14.92
N GLU A 443 14.52 27.55 14.99
CA GLU A 443 13.66 27.80 16.16
C GLU A 443 12.90 26.54 16.62
N VAL A 444 12.40 25.75 15.66
CA VAL A 444 11.72 24.45 15.90
C VAL A 444 12.56 23.48 16.74
N MET A 445 13.90 23.56 16.72
CA MET A 445 14.75 22.71 17.54
C MET A 445 14.62 23.03 19.03
N GLY A 446 14.52 24.33 19.38
CA GLY A 446 14.32 24.81 20.74
C GLY A 446 12.88 24.72 21.26
N ASP A 447 11.90 24.58 20.37
CA ASP A 447 10.48 24.50 20.73
C ASP A 447 10.11 23.15 21.39
N GLU A 448 9.72 23.18 22.67
CA GLU A 448 9.30 21.98 23.42
C GLU A 448 7.86 21.51 23.11
N THR A 449 7.07 22.31 22.39
CA THR A 449 5.72 21.94 21.93
C THR A 449 5.80 20.98 20.74
N VAL A 450 6.72 21.23 19.80
CA VAL A 450 6.96 20.37 18.63
C VAL A 450 7.75 19.12 19.04
N ARG A 451 7.02 18.05 19.33
CA ARG A 451 7.57 16.75 19.79
C ARG A 451 7.64 15.70 18.69
N GLN A 452 6.65 15.68 17.80
CA GLN A 452 6.62 14.84 16.59
C GLN A 452 6.04 15.64 15.42
N VAL A 453 6.39 15.22 14.21
CA VAL A 453 6.00 15.86 12.95
C VAL A 453 5.58 14.83 11.91
N TYR A 454 4.62 15.22 11.08
CA TYR A 454 4.24 14.53 9.85
C TYR A 454 4.42 15.47 8.66
N VAL A 455 4.29 14.95 7.44
CA VAL A 455 4.38 15.72 6.20
C VAL A 455 3.15 15.46 5.34
N GLU A 456 2.50 16.53 4.88
CA GLU A 456 1.35 16.48 3.96
C GLU A 456 1.61 17.29 2.68
N TYR A 457 0.87 17.00 1.61
CA TYR A 457 0.87 17.83 0.40
C TYR A 457 -0.49 17.79 -0.31
N LYS A 458 -1.05 18.95 -0.63
CA LYS A 458 -2.39 19.01 -1.24
C LYS A 458 -2.36 18.85 -2.75
N PHE A 459 -3.03 17.82 -3.27
CA PHE A 459 -3.13 17.56 -4.71
C PHE A 459 -4.58 17.53 -5.23
N CYS A 460 -4.99 18.59 -5.94
CA CYS A 460 -6.27 18.65 -6.66
C CYS A 460 -7.49 18.26 -5.80
N ASP A 461 -8.10 17.11 -6.10
CA ASP A 461 -9.29 16.50 -5.46
C ASP A 461 -8.95 15.31 -4.54
N VAL A 462 -7.67 14.98 -4.36
CA VAL A 462 -7.23 13.90 -3.46
C VAL A 462 -7.39 14.36 -2.00
N PRO A 463 -7.98 13.55 -1.09
CA PRO A 463 -8.08 13.86 0.33
C PRO A 463 -6.70 14.08 0.99
N LEU A 464 -6.64 14.95 2.01
CA LEU A 464 -5.41 15.16 2.79
C LEU A 464 -5.00 13.87 3.52
N SER A 465 -5.96 13.13 4.07
CA SER A 465 -5.79 11.78 4.65
C SER A 465 -5.32 10.70 3.66
N GLU A 466 -5.20 11.02 2.38
CA GLU A 466 -4.59 10.17 1.35
C GLU A 466 -3.19 10.66 0.90
N THR A 467 -2.74 11.81 1.40
CA THR A 467 -1.53 12.55 0.98
C THR A 467 -0.70 13.11 2.16
N GLU A 468 -0.96 12.63 3.37
CA GLU A 468 -0.17 12.82 4.59
C GLU A 468 0.62 11.54 4.93
N THR A 469 1.79 11.68 5.56
CA THR A 469 2.59 10.54 6.04
C THR A 469 1.84 9.82 7.18
N PRO A 470 1.44 8.54 7.07
CA PRO A 470 0.51 7.89 8.02
C PRO A 470 1.00 7.68 9.46
N VAL A 471 2.21 8.13 9.80
CA VAL A 471 2.79 8.05 11.14
C VAL A 471 3.59 9.33 11.39
N SER A 472 3.22 10.07 12.42
CA SER A 472 4.02 11.18 12.96
C SER A 472 5.30 10.63 13.58
N LEU A 473 6.45 11.18 13.18
CA LEU A 473 7.76 10.78 13.69
C LEU A 473 8.29 11.83 14.64
N ARG A 474 8.95 11.40 15.73
CA ARG A 474 9.58 12.30 16.70
C ARG A 474 10.47 13.34 16.02
N LYS A 475 10.52 14.56 16.56
CA LYS A 475 11.40 15.62 16.07
C LYS A 475 12.86 15.11 15.97
N PRO A 476 13.55 15.25 14.83
CA PRO A 476 14.95 14.83 14.71
C PRO A 476 15.84 15.67 15.61
N ARG A 477 16.95 15.07 16.07
CA ARG A 477 18.03 15.75 16.80
C ARG A 477 18.96 16.49 15.81
N ALA A 478 19.84 17.34 16.34
CA ALA A 478 20.84 18.03 15.52
C ALA A 478 21.73 17.02 14.79
N GLY A 479 21.74 17.07 13.45
CA GLY A 479 22.46 16.11 12.61
C GLY A 479 21.78 14.75 12.39
N GLU A 480 20.52 14.60 12.81
CA GLU A 480 19.70 13.40 12.59
C GLU A 480 18.69 13.59 11.44
N GLU A 481 18.40 12.51 10.72
CA GLU A 481 17.43 12.48 9.63
C GLU A 481 16.36 11.40 9.91
N ILE A 482 15.09 11.79 10.02
CA ILE A 482 13.95 10.88 10.19
C ILE A 482 13.42 10.44 8.82
N HIS A 483 12.99 9.18 8.71
CA HIS A 483 12.66 8.55 7.45
C HIS A 483 11.21 8.05 7.45
N PHE A 484 10.40 8.52 6.50
CA PHE A 484 8.98 8.20 6.35
C PHE A 484 8.72 7.11 5.29
N HIS A 485 9.42 7.17 4.15
CA HIS A 485 9.20 6.33 2.96
C HIS A 485 7.72 6.18 2.54
N PHE A 486 6.92 7.23 2.73
CA PHE A 486 5.52 7.24 2.34
C PHE A 486 5.39 7.48 0.84
N SER A 487 4.93 6.47 0.08
CA SER A 487 4.81 6.53 -1.37
C SER A 487 3.35 6.44 -1.83
N LYS A 488 2.88 7.45 -2.56
CA LYS A 488 1.50 7.57 -3.04
C LYS A 488 1.45 7.63 -4.56
N VAL A 489 0.68 6.71 -5.16
CA VAL A 489 0.33 6.75 -6.57
C VAL A 489 -0.96 7.56 -6.75
N ILE A 490 -0.90 8.61 -7.57
CA ILE A 490 -2.04 9.42 -7.99
C ILE A 490 -2.37 9.06 -9.44
N HIS A 491 -3.60 8.63 -9.68
CA HIS A 491 -4.09 8.35 -11.03
C HIS A 491 -4.45 9.64 -11.78
N LEU A 492 -4.04 9.69 -13.05
CA LEU A 492 -4.12 10.82 -13.99
C LEU A 492 -4.70 10.36 -15.34
N ASP A 493 -5.53 9.33 -15.34
CA ASP A 493 -6.18 8.75 -16.52
C ASP A 493 -7.02 9.81 -17.28
N PRO A 494 -6.86 9.96 -18.61
CA PRO A 494 -7.48 11.07 -19.36
C PRO A 494 -9.01 11.14 -19.34
N LEU A 495 -9.68 10.00 -19.18
CA LEU A 495 -11.15 9.93 -19.21
C LEU A 495 -11.75 10.12 -17.82
N THR A 496 -11.13 9.54 -16.80
CA THR A 496 -11.66 9.50 -15.43
C THR A 496 -11.09 10.57 -14.50
N HIS A 497 -9.90 11.11 -14.79
CA HIS A 497 -9.17 12.05 -13.92
C HIS A 497 -8.86 13.39 -14.63
N ALA A 498 -9.75 13.82 -15.54
CA ALA A 498 -9.60 15.06 -16.32
C ALA A 498 -9.36 16.31 -15.45
N ALA A 499 -9.95 16.38 -14.24
CA ALA A 499 -9.72 17.45 -13.27
C ALA A 499 -8.25 17.51 -12.79
N ARG A 500 -7.65 16.36 -12.48
CA ARG A 500 -6.22 16.26 -12.08
C ARG A 500 -5.29 16.65 -13.23
N ARG A 501 -5.62 16.26 -14.45
CA ARG A 501 -4.89 16.69 -15.66
C ARG A 501 -5.06 18.19 -15.95
N GLN A 502 -6.21 18.79 -15.60
CA GLN A 502 -6.41 20.24 -15.67
C GLN A 502 -5.55 20.98 -14.62
N PHE A 503 -5.60 20.56 -13.35
CA PHE A 503 -4.76 21.08 -12.28
C PHE A 503 -3.27 21.06 -12.64
N LEU A 504 -2.78 19.95 -13.22
CA LEU A 504 -1.40 19.85 -13.71
C LEU A 504 -1.10 20.77 -14.90
N ARG A 505 -2.04 20.98 -15.83
CA ARG A 505 -1.89 21.97 -16.93
C ARG A 505 -1.78 23.39 -16.39
N ASP A 506 -2.62 23.76 -15.42
CA ASP A 506 -2.59 25.10 -14.81
C ASP A 506 -1.33 25.32 -13.98
N ALA A 507 -0.84 24.29 -13.29
CA ALA A 507 0.46 24.30 -12.61
C ALA A 507 1.62 24.47 -13.60
N LEU A 508 1.73 23.60 -14.63
CA LEU A 508 2.80 23.69 -15.65
C LEU A 508 2.78 25.02 -16.43
N SER A 509 1.60 25.63 -16.56
CA SER A 509 1.41 26.94 -17.20
C SER A 509 1.70 28.14 -16.29
N GLY A 510 2.08 27.93 -15.03
CA GLY A 510 2.31 29.00 -14.05
C GLY A 510 1.05 29.74 -13.61
N ARG A 511 -0.14 29.18 -13.83
CA ARG A 511 -1.46 29.78 -13.55
C ARG A 511 -2.09 29.32 -12.22
N GLY A 512 -1.55 28.26 -11.61
CA GLY A 512 -2.00 27.76 -10.30
C GLY A 512 -1.54 28.64 -9.12
N ARG A 513 -2.17 28.45 -7.95
CA ARG A 513 -1.88 29.20 -6.71
C ARG A 513 -0.38 29.26 -6.37
N GLU A 514 0.29 28.12 -6.44
CA GLU A 514 1.72 27.96 -6.12
C GLU A 514 2.65 28.18 -7.33
N GLN A 515 2.18 28.86 -8.39
CA GLN A 515 2.96 29.23 -9.59
C GLN A 515 3.63 28.04 -10.34
N GLY A 516 3.14 26.82 -10.13
CA GLY A 516 3.70 25.59 -10.73
C GLY A 516 4.52 24.73 -9.77
N ARG A 517 4.61 25.12 -8.50
CA ARG A 517 5.20 24.32 -7.42
C ARG A 517 4.15 23.41 -6.76
N LEU A 518 4.60 22.27 -6.26
CA LEU A 518 3.87 21.46 -5.28
C LEU A 518 4.36 21.86 -3.89
N LYS A 519 3.47 22.32 -3.00
CA LYS A 519 3.76 22.61 -1.59
C LYS A 519 3.66 21.32 -0.77
N PHE A 520 4.73 20.99 -0.07
CA PHE A 520 4.72 20.08 1.08
C PHE A 520 4.68 20.92 2.35
N THR A 521 3.80 20.58 3.29
CA THR A 521 3.75 21.15 4.64
C THR A 521 4.35 20.15 5.61
N VAL A 522 5.27 20.61 6.46
CA VAL A 522 5.67 19.89 7.68
C VAL A 522 4.75 20.38 8.79
N VAL A 523 4.09 19.47 9.50
CA VAL A 523 3.10 19.80 10.53
C VAL A 523 3.51 19.15 11.85
N SER A 524 3.40 19.89 12.96
CA SER A 524 3.56 19.32 14.30
C SER A 524 2.28 18.67 14.76
N ASP A 525 2.38 17.42 15.21
CA ASP A 525 1.28 16.64 15.75
C ASP A 525 1.48 16.50 17.27
N PRO A 526 0.56 17.03 18.10
CA PRO A 526 0.70 16.99 19.55
C PRO A 526 0.33 15.61 20.12
N LEU A 527 1.05 15.18 21.16
CA LEU A 527 0.76 13.95 21.93
C LEU A 527 -0.47 14.08 22.86
N ASP A 528 -1.39 14.98 22.53
CA ASP A 528 -2.41 15.51 23.44
C ASP A 528 -3.54 16.11 22.60
N ASP A 529 -4.65 15.37 22.49
CA ASP A 529 -5.77 15.65 21.57
C ASP A 529 -6.49 16.98 21.85
N GLU A 530 -6.24 17.62 23.01
CA GLU A 530 -6.74 18.97 23.32
C GLU A 530 -5.95 20.10 22.60
N LYS A 531 -4.86 19.76 21.89
CA LYS A 531 -4.00 20.74 21.19
C LYS A 531 -4.15 20.66 19.67
N GLU A 532 -4.13 21.81 19.02
CA GLU A 532 -4.22 21.92 17.56
C GLU A 532 -2.87 21.65 16.88
N CYS A 533 -2.90 20.97 15.74
CA CYS A 533 -1.75 20.79 14.84
C CYS A 533 -1.31 22.13 14.24
N GLN A 534 -0.01 22.34 14.07
CA GLN A 534 0.56 23.62 13.59
C GLN A 534 1.49 23.39 12.40
N GLU A 535 1.38 24.23 11.36
CA GLU A 535 2.30 24.20 10.21
C GLU A 535 3.71 24.65 10.67
N VAL A 536 4.66 23.72 10.74
CA VAL A 536 6.06 23.96 11.16
C VAL A 536 6.89 24.61 10.05
N GLY A 537 6.57 24.32 8.78
CA GLY A 537 7.25 24.90 7.64
C GLY A 537 6.84 24.31 6.30
N TYR A 538 7.34 24.89 5.22
CA TYR A 538 6.97 24.54 3.85
C TYR A 538 8.17 24.22 2.96
N ALA A 539 8.07 23.16 2.17
CA ALA A 539 9.00 22.85 1.09
C ALA A 539 8.27 22.88 -0.27
N PHE A 540 8.97 23.25 -1.34
CA PHE A 540 8.36 23.50 -2.66
C PHE A 540 9.11 22.78 -3.79
N LEU A 541 8.41 21.96 -4.57
CA LEU A 541 8.97 21.26 -5.73
C LEU A 541 8.42 21.82 -7.05
N GLU A 542 9.27 22.23 -7.98
CA GLU A 542 8.83 22.71 -9.30
C GLU A 542 8.47 21.57 -10.26
N LEU A 543 7.17 21.41 -10.55
CA LEU A 543 6.68 20.34 -11.45
C LEU A 543 7.21 20.50 -12.88
N ARG A 544 7.54 21.73 -13.29
CA ARG A 544 8.23 22.00 -14.57
C ARG A 544 9.61 21.34 -14.63
N GLN A 545 10.39 21.43 -13.56
CA GLN A 545 11.72 20.81 -13.48
C GLN A 545 11.65 19.29 -13.64
N VAL A 546 10.65 18.63 -13.02
CA VAL A 546 10.39 17.19 -13.18
C VAL A 546 10.03 16.82 -14.63
N MET A 547 9.20 17.63 -15.30
CA MET A 547 8.83 17.40 -16.69
C MET A 547 10.03 17.48 -17.65
N GLU A 548 10.95 18.42 -17.40
CA GLU A 548 12.10 18.75 -18.24
C GLU A 548 13.35 17.91 -17.94
N SER A 549 13.62 17.62 -16.65
CA SER A 549 14.80 16.88 -16.19
C SER A 549 14.58 15.36 -16.12
N GLY A 550 13.33 14.92 -15.92
CA GLY A 550 13.01 13.51 -15.70
C GLY A 550 12.50 13.21 -14.29
N ASP A 551 12.28 11.92 -14.02
CA ASP A 551 11.83 11.45 -12.72
C ASP A 551 12.91 11.62 -11.65
N LEU A 552 12.54 12.15 -10.49
CA LEU A 552 13.44 12.43 -9.37
C LEU A 552 13.38 11.26 -8.38
N VAL A 553 14.54 10.74 -7.97
CA VAL A 553 14.61 9.61 -7.03
C VAL A 553 14.71 10.10 -5.59
N GLU A 554 15.65 10.99 -5.29
CA GLU A 554 15.88 11.58 -3.97
C GLU A 554 16.25 13.07 -4.16
N GLN A 555 15.24 13.92 -4.36
CA GLN A 555 15.41 15.37 -4.47
C GLN A 555 15.31 16.00 -3.08
N GLU A 556 16.39 16.61 -2.62
CA GLU A 556 16.42 17.41 -1.40
C GLU A 556 15.82 18.81 -1.66
N LEU A 557 14.93 19.26 -0.76
CA LEU A 557 14.23 20.54 -0.81
C LEU A 557 14.43 21.30 0.50
N GLU A 558 14.66 22.60 0.45
CA GLU A 558 14.71 23.43 1.66
C GLU A 558 13.31 23.58 2.28
N ILE A 559 13.22 23.39 3.60
CA ILE A 559 12.03 23.66 4.41
C ILE A 559 12.15 25.09 4.95
N LEU A 560 11.18 25.94 4.67
CA LEU A 560 11.17 27.35 5.06
C LEU A 560 10.20 27.60 6.23
N SER A 561 10.61 28.43 7.20
CA SER A 561 9.76 28.92 8.29
C SER A 561 8.51 29.65 7.75
N PRO A 562 7.30 29.43 8.31
CA PRO A 562 6.09 30.15 7.89
C PRO A 562 6.18 31.66 8.13
N ALA A 563 6.86 32.08 9.20
CA ALA A 563 6.95 33.47 9.62
C ALA A 563 8.02 34.26 8.83
N GLU A 564 9.27 33.79 8.86
CA GLU A 564 10.41 34.53 8.28
C GLU A 564 10.85 34.04 6.90
N ARG A 565 10.38 32.87 6.46
CA ARG A 565 10.88 32.14 5.28
C ARG A 565 12.37 31.79 5.31
N ALA A 566 12.98 31.82 6.50
CA ALA A 566 14.33 31.31 6.72
C ALA A 566 14.37 29.76 6.58
N PRO A 567 15.48 29.18 6.09
CA PRO A 567 15.61 27.72 5.94
C PRO A 567 15.79 27.02 7.29
N ILE A 568 14.77 26.30 7.74
CA ILE A 568 14.73 25.59 9.03
C ILE A 568 15.15 24.11 8.93
N GLY A 569 15.24 23.56 7.73
CA GLY A 569 15.59 22.15 7.52
C GLY A 569 15.58 21.76 6.05
N ARG A 570 15.65 20.45 5.79
CA ARG A 570 15.59 19.85 4.46
C ARG A 570 14.68 18.64 4.44
N LEU A 571 13.88 18.53 3.38
CA LEU A 571 12.93 17.44 3.10
C LEU A 571 13.38 16.73 1.82
N LYS A 572 13.51 15.40 1.84
CA LYS A 572 13.82 14.63 0.63
C LYS A 572 12.56 13.98 0.07
N VAL A 573 12.37 14.11 -1.24
CA VAL A 573 11.21 13.55 -1.95
C VAL A 573 11.61 12.85 -3.25
N GLY A 574 10.95 11.74 -3.56
CA GLY A 574 10.99 11.08 -4.86
C GLY A 574 9.73 11.43 -5.65
N VAL A 575 9.86 11.77 -6.93
CA VAL A 575 8.70 12.06 -7.80
C VAL A 575 8.87 11.41 -9.17
N ARG A 576 8.02 10.43 -9.45
CA ARG A 576 7.96 9.68 -10.71
C ARG A 576 6.72 10.17 -11.47
N ALA A 577 6.90 11.16 -12.34
CA ALA A 577 5.82 11.91 -12.97
C ALA A 577 6.15 12.44 -14.37
N ALA A 578 7.39 12.37 -14.83
CA ALA A 578 7.86 13.10 -16.01
C ALA A 578 7.17 12.65 -17.31
N ALA A 579 6.82 11.37 -17.43
CA ALA A 579 6.01 10.85 -18.52
C ALA A 579 4.57 11.39 -18.50
N ALA A 580 3.91 11.43 -17.33
CA ALA A 580 2.58 12.00 -17.17
C ALA A 580 2.56 13.52 -17.40
N LEU A 581 3.51 14.27 -16.85
CA LEU A 581 3.63 15.71 -17.05
C LEU A 581 3.85 16.07 -18.52
N ARG A 582 4.69 15.32 -19.24
CA ARG A 582 4.85 15.49 -20.70
C ARG A 582 3.58 15.16 -21.49
N ALA A 583 2.84 14.11 -21.13
CA ALA A 583 1.57 13.79 -21.77
C ALA A 583 0.49 14.88 -21.51
N VAL A 584 0.38 15.35 -20.27
CA VAL A 584 -0.49 16.46 -19.87
C VAL A 584 -0.11 17.78 -20.57
N CYS A 585 1.19 18.02 -20.81
CA CYS A 585 1.65 19.17 -21.58
C CYS A 585 1.37 19.03 -23.08
N ALA A 586 1.44 17.82 -23.65
CA ALA A 586 1.11 17.56 -25.05
C ALA A 586 -0.38 17.83 -25.36
N GLU A 587 -1.28 17.53 -24.42
CA GLU A 587 -2.71 17.86 -24.50
C GLU A 587 -3.02 19.37 -24.62
N MET A 588 -2.05 20.25 -24.30
CA MET A 588 -2.19 21.70 -24.51
C MET A 588 -1.82 22.16 -25.92
N ARG A 589 -1.15 21.33 -26.73
CA ARG A 589 -0.70 21.70 -28.08
C ARG A 589 -1.84 21.45 -29.08
N PRO A 590 -2.32 22.47 -29.83
CA PRO A 590 -3.41 22.28 -30.77
C PRO A 590 -3.00 21.37 -31.94
N PRO A 591 -3.90 20.48 -32.41
CA PRO A 591 -3.61 19.59 -33.54
C PRO A 591 -3.47 20.40 -34.84
N GLY A 592 -2.22 20.69 -35.21
CA GLY A 592 -1.85 21.52 -36.36
C GLY A 592 -0.43 22.08 -36.30
N ALA A 593 0.15 22.20 -35.11
CA ALA A 593 1.50 22.76 -34.90
C ALA A 593 2.67 21.79 -35.17
N GLU A 594 2.50 20.82 -36.09
CA GLU A 594 3.54 19.88 -36.56
C GLU A 594 3.60 19.77 -38.10
N GLY A 595 2.92 20.68 -38.82
CA GLY A 595 2.84 20.67 -40.29
C GLY A 595 3.96 21.42 -41.04
N ALA A 596 4.93 22.03 -40.35
CA ALA A 596 5.88 22.98 -40.95
C ALA A 596 7.30 22.42 -41.17
N GLU A 597 7.84 21.63 -40.24
CA GLU A 597 9.25 21.18 -40.25
C GLU A 597 9.41 19.70 -40.67
N GLY A 598 8.67 19.30 -41.71
CA GLY A 598 8.72 17.94 -42.26
C GLY A 598 8.84 17.85 -43.79
N ALA A 599 8.82 18.98 -44.50
CA ALA A 599 8.73 19.04 -45.96
C ALA A 599 10.08 18.83 -46.69
N VAL A 600 10.79 17.75 -46.37
CA VAL A 600 11.98 17.33 -47.15
C VAL A 600 11.56 17.04 -48.59
N ARG A 601 12.00 17.90 -49.52
CA ARG A 601 11.80 17.72 -50.97
C ARG A 601 12.44 16.43 -51.47
N LYS A 602 11.69 15.32 -51.44
CA LYS A 602 12.02 14.11 -52.20
C LYS A 602 11.99 14.46 -53.69
N GLN A 603 13.16 14.68 -54.28
CA GLN A 603 13.28 14.88 -55.72
C GLN A 603 12.80 13.62 -56.43
N GLN A 604 11.75 13.77 -57.24
CA GLN A 604 11.18 12.68 -58.02
C GLN A 604 12.07 12.44 -59.25
N PRO A 605 12.54 11.20 -59.51
CA PRO A 605 13.44 10.94 -60.63
C PRO A 605 12.74 11.21 -61.96
N ARG A 606 13.27 12.15 -62.75
CA ARG A 606 12.77 12.42 -64.10
C ARG A 606 12.97 11.17 -64.97
N ARG A 607 11.88 10.61 -65.50
CA ARG A 607 11.95 9.63 -66.60
C ARG A 607 12.65 10.27 -67.79
N GLN A 608 13.64 9.58 -68.36
CA GLN A 608 14.20 9.96 -69.65
C GLN A 608 13.14 9.76 -70.73
N GLY A 609 12.89 10.79 -71.54
CA GLY A 609 12.05 10.69 -72.73
C GLY A 609 12.89 10.29 -73.93
N THR A 610 12.48 9.23 -74.63
CA THR A 610 13.16 8.76 -75.85
C THR A 610 13.04 9.78 -76.97
N LEU A 611 14.13 10.13 -77.65
CA LEU A 611 14.08 10.93 -78.87
C LEU A 611 13.57 10.08 -80.05
N PRO A 612 12.69 10.61 -80.92
CA PRO A 612 12.50 10.07 -82.26
C PRO A 612 13.68 10.48 -83.17
N GLN A 613 14.05 9.62 -84.12
CA GLN A 613 15.01 9.96 -85.17
C GLN A 613 14.36 10.78 -86.30
N PRO A 614 15.10 11.66 -86.99
CA PRO A 614 14.66 12.28 -88.23
C PRO A 614 14.70 11.29 -89.39
N SER A 615 13.85 11.51 -90.40
CA SER A 615 13.87 10.77 -91.68
C SER A 615 14.62 11.57 -92.74
N ASP A 616 15.56 10.96 -93.45
CA ASP A 616 16.29 11.59 -94.55
C ASP A 616 15.41 11.80 -95.81
N PRO A 617 15.69 12.83 -96.62
CA PRO A 617 14.91 13.16 -97.81
C PRO A 617 15.36 12.38 -99.07
N ALA A 618 14.42 12.16 -99.99
CA ALA A 618 14.71 11.73 -101.36
C ALA A 618 14.01 12.66 -102.37
N THR A 619 14.83 13.29 -103.23
CA THR A 619 14.44 14.02 -104.45
C THR A 619 13.82 13.12 -105.52
N PRO A 620 13.16 13.66 -106.57
CA PRO A 620 13.04 15.09 -106.93
C PRO A 620 11.63 15.68 -106.84
#